data_AF-A0A1Q3HQ95-F1
#
_entry.id   AF-A0A1Q3HQ95-F1
#
_cell.length_a   1.000
_cell.length_b   1.000
_cell.length_c   1.000
_cell.angle_alpha   90.00
_cell.angle_beta   90.00
_cell.angle_gamma   90.00
#
_symmetry.space_group_name_H-M   'P 1'
#
loop_
_entity.id
_entity.type
_entity.pdbx_description
1 polymer ?
#
loop_
_entity_poly.entity_id
_entity_poly.type
_entity_poly.pdbx_seq_one_letter_code
_entity_poly.pdbx_strand_id
1 'polypeptide(L)'
;MEAPARSEDAMPATRTSQQWWEETRKEPARLVAWLLDQYRGEATAAGRIEGLRDTYAQGDAKARRILTVIAAQERQHARWVGDLLRARGLEPAVQDKAERYWEQPLAAIQDLESGCAVGAHAERMRLERIEVIASDPEAPEDVRAVFRRILPQERFHERAFRALAGATALEATRGAHELGRTVLGLSP
;
A
#
# COMPACT_ATOMS: atom_id res chain seq x y z
N MET A 1 4.75 -38.63 -30.70
CA MET A 1 5.25 -37.30 -30.29
C MET A 1 4.23 -36.73 -29.32
N GLU A 2 4.43 -36.99 -28.04
CA GLU A 2 3.64 -36.34 -26.98
C GLU A 2 4.14 -34.92 -26.78
N ALA A 3 3.21 -33.97 -26.69
CA ALA A 3 3.53 -32.59 -26.37
C ALA A 3 4.07 -32.50 -24.94
N PRO A 4 5.10 -31.69 -24.65
CA PRO A 4 5.57 -31.50 -23.29
C PRO A 4 4.46 -30.87 -22.45
N ALA A 5 4.19 -31.48 -21.30
CA ALA A 5 3.33 -30.95 -20.27
C ALA A 5 3.74 -29.51 -19.95
N ARG A 6 2.77 -28.60 -19.98
CA ARG A 6 2.95 -27.23 -19.52
C ARG A 6 3.44 -27.30 -18.07
N SER A 7 4.61 -26.73 -17.81
CA SER A 7 5.11 -26.52 -16.46
C SER A 7 4.02 -25.81 -15.66
N GLU A 8 3.53 -26.46 -14.61
CA GLU A 8 2.73 -25.81 -13.58
C GLU A 8 3.56 -24.65 -13.04
N ASP A 9 3.16 -23.42 -13.37
CA ASP A 9 3.68 -22.22 -12.74
C ASP A 9 3.40 -22.38 -11.24
N ALA A 10 4.42 -22.80 -10.48
CA ALA A 10 4.33 -22.88 -9.04
C ALA A 10 3.99 -21.48 -8.53
N MET A 11 2.80 -21.32 -7.97
CA MET A 11 2.38 -20.10 -7.28
C MET A 11 3.52 -19.71 -6.32
N PRO A 12 4.03 -18.46 -6.36
CA PRO A 12 5.15 -18.07 -5.54
C PRO A 12 4.79 -18.29 -4.06
N ALA A 13 5.71 -18.90 -3.30
CA ALA A 13 5.52 -19.12 -1.87
C ALA A 13 5.14 -17.80 -1.17
N THR A 14 4.05 -17.83 -0.40
CA THR A 14 3.59 -16.68 0.37
C THR A 14 4.56 -16.37 1.50
N ARG A 15 4.83 -15.09 1.76
CA ARG A 15 5.77 -14.63 2.80
C ARG A 15 5.09 -13.72 3.80
N THR A 16 5.54 -13.78 5.05
CA THR A 16 5.19 -12.78 6.07
C THR A 16 5.93 -11.46 5.81
N SER A 17 5.45 -10.35 6.37
CA SER A 17 6.15 -9.05 6.29
C SER A 17 7.57 -9.11 6.85
N GLN A 18 7.81 -9.91 7.88
CA GLN A 18 9.14 -10.11 8.47
C GLN A 18 10.09 -10.83 7.50
N GLN A 19 9.67 -11.96 6.94
CA GLN A 19 10.48 -12.73 5.98
C GLN A 19 10.76 -11.93 4.71
N TRP A 20 9.73 -11.26 4.18
CA TRP A 20 9.88 -10.37 3.03
C TRP A 20 10.90 -9.26 3.29
N TRP A 21 10.88 -8.64 4.48
CA TRP A 21 11.80 -7.56 4.81
C TRP A 21 13.23 -8.04 4.98
N GLU A 22 13.43 -9.18 5.65
CA GLU A 22 14.75 -9.79 5.82
C GLU A 22 15.44 -10.09 4.49
N GLU A 23 14.70 -10.61 3.51
CA GLU A 23 15.20 -10.81 2.16
C GLU A 23 15.47 -9.46 1.46
N THR A 24 14.52 -8.52 1.54
CA THR A 24 14.58 -7.24 0.81
C THR A 24 15.74 -6.36 1.27
N ARG A 25 15.99 -6.26 2.58
CA ARG A 25 17.06 -5.41 3.13
C ARG A 25 18.46 -5.92 2.85
N LYS A 26 18.62 -7.24 2.65
CA LYS A 26 19.92 -7.89 2.37
C LYS A 26 20.32 -7.81 0.90
N GLU A 27 19.38 -7.50 0.01
CA GLU A 27 19.61 -7.44 -1.42
C GLU A 27 19.38 -6.01 -1.95
N PRO A 28 20.45 -5.25 -2.25
CA PRO A 28 20.33 -3.83 -2.63
C PRO A 28 19.37 -3.56 -3.79
N ALA A 29 19.36 -4.41 -4.81
CA ALA A 29 18.47 -4.26 -5.96
C ALA A 29 16.99 -4.39 -5.56
N ARG A 30 16.65 -5.34 -4.67
CA ARG A 30 15.27 -5.50 -4.17
C ARG A 30 14.85 -4.33 -3.29
N LEU A 31 15.74 -3.83 -2.43
CA LEU A 31 15.47 -2.65 -1.63
C LEU A 31 15.17 -1.44 -2.51
N VAL A 32 16.00 -1.20 -3.54
CA VAL A 32 15.80 -0.08 -4.48
C VAL A 32 14.49 -0.23 -5.25
N ALA A 33 14.21 -1.41 -5.79
CA ALA A 33 12.97 -1.68 -6.51
C ALA A 33 11.74 -1.43 -5.61
N TRP A 34 11.80 -1.87 -4.36
CA TRP A 34 10.74 -1.62 -3.39
C TRP A 34 10.58 -0.14 -3.03
N LEU A 35 11.66 0.63 -2.82
CA LEU A 35 11.57 2.07 -2.54
C LEU A 35 10.96 2.84 -3.71
N LEU A 36 11.23 2.44 -4.96
CA LEU A 36 10.60 3.00 -6.14
C LEU A 36 9.10 2.67 -6.21
N ASP A 37 8.74 1.41 -5.95
CA ASP A 37 7.33 1.00 -5.86
C ASP A 37 6.61 1.72 -4.70
N GLN A 38 7.30 1.98 -3.59
CA GLN A 38 6.78 2.78 -2.48
C GLN A 38 6.49 4.21 -2.93
N TYR A 39 7.49 4.89 -3.50
CA TYR A 39 7.34 6.27 -3.98
C TYR A 39 6.15 6.40 -4.93
N ARG A 40 6.01 5.45 -5.86
CA ARG A 40 4.87 5.39 -6.77
C ARG A 40 3.54 5.24 -6.04
N GLY A 41 3.48 4.34 -5.06
CA GLY A 41 2.30 4.13 -4.24
C GLY A 41 1.84 5.43 -3.57
N GLU A 42 2.74 6.08 -2.84
CA GLU A 42 2.46 7.36 -2.17
C GLU A 42 2.07 8.48 -3.16
N ALA A 43 2.79 8.57 -4.29
CA ALA A 43 2.57 9.61 -5.29
C ALA A 43 1.20 9.51 -5.98
N THR A 44 0.62 8.31 -6.03
CA THR A 44 -0.68 8.05 -6.67
C THR A 44 -1.83 7.95 -5.66
N ALA A 45 -1.55 7.62 -4.39
CA ALA A 45 -2.56 7.46 -3.34
C ALA A 45 -3.40 8.71 -3.12
N ALA A 46 -2.76 9.89 -3.05
CA ALA A 46 -3.46 11.16 -2.85
C ALA A 46 -4.57 11.39 -3.88
N GLY A 47 -4.28 11.13 -5.16
CA GLY A 47 -5.25 11.29 -6.25
C GLY A 47 -6.42 10.30 -6.14
N ARG A 48 -6.15 9.04 -5.76
CA ARG A 48 -7.21 8.04 -5.53
C ARG A 48 -8.13 8.46 -4.38
N ILE A 49 -7.56 8.96 -3.29
CA ILE A 49 -8.29 9.40 -2.11
C ILE A 49 -9.13 10.64 -2.40
N GLU A 50 -8.61 11.59 -3.19
CA GLU A 50 -9.37 12.75 -3.65
C GLU A 50 -10.51 12.34 -4.58
N GLY A 51 -10.27 11.39 -5.50
CA GLY A 51 -11.32 10.80 -6.34
C GLY A 51 -12.44 10.16 -5.52
N LEU A 52 -12.09 9.35 -4.52
CA LEU A 52 -13.05 8.76 -3.58
C LEU A 52 -13.86 9.85 -2.85
N ARG A 53 -13.16 10.85 -2.29
CA ARG A 53 -13.77 11.98 -1.56
C ARG A 53 -14.77 12.73 -2.42
N ASP A 54 -14.39 13.08 -3.64
CA ASP A 54 -15.17 13.97 -4.49
C ASP A 54 -16.35 13.25 -5.15
N THR A 55 -16.23 11.93 -5.34
CA THR A 55 -17.32 11.10 -5.86
C THR A 55 -18.34 10.74 -4.77
N TYR A 56 -17.90 10.30 -3.60
CA TYR A 56 -18.79 9.62 -2.64
C TYR A 56 -19.01 10.37 -1.32
N ALA A 57 -18.19 11.35 -0.96
CA ALA A 57 -18.32 12.04 0.33
C ALA A 57 -19.08 13.38 0.27
N GLN A 58 -19.76 13.71 -0.83
CA GLN A 58 -20.36 15.04 -1.03
C GLN A 58 -21.34 15.47 0.07
N GLY A 59 -22.10 14.52 0.64
CA GLY A 59 -23.02 14.75 1.76
C GLY A 59 -22.42 14.62 3.17
N ASP A 60 -21.15 14.19 3.30
CA ASP A 60 -20.50 13.94 4.58
C ASP A 60 -19.28 14.85 4.77
N ALA A 61 -19.49 15.97 5.45
CA ALA A 61 -18.44 16.96 5.74
C ALA A 61 -17.30 16.37 6.59
N LYS A 62 -17.59 15.41 7.47
CA LYS A 62 -16.59 14.77 8.33
C LYS A 62 -15.70 13.85 7.49
N ALA A 63 -16.29 12.99 6.67
CA ALA A 63 -15.54 12.13 5.76
C ALA A 63 -14.70 12.96 4.78
N ARG A 64 -15.26 14.02 4.19
CA ARG A 64 -14.51 14.93 3.31
C ARG A 64 -13.27 15.52 3.96
N ARG A 65 -13.42 15.99 5.21
CA ARG A 65 -12.29 16.53 5.97
C ARG A 65 -11.22 15.48 6.23
N ILE A 66 -11.63 14.28 6.67
CA ILE A 66 -10.70 13.18 6.96
C ILE A 66 -9.93 12.80 5.69
N LEU A 67 -10.61 12.51 4.59
CA LEU A 67 -9.99 12.11 3.33
C LEU A 67 -9.06 13.20 2.78
N THR A 68 -9.39 14.48 2.97
CA THR A 68 -8.52 15.60 2.58
C THR A 68 -7.21 15.63 3.39
N VAL A 69 -7.28 15.33 4.69
CA VAL A 69 -6.07 15.23 5.54
C VAL A 69 -5.21 14.06 5.09
N ILE A 70 -5.81 12.89 4.84
CA ILE A 70 -5.10 11.69 4.38
C ILE A 70 -4.39 12.00 3.05
N ALA A 71 -5.09 12.52 2.04
CA ALA A 71 -4.48 12.85 0.74
C ALA A 71 -3.33 13.86 0.85
N ALA A 72 -3.40 14.82 1.78
CA ALA A 72 -2.30 15.75 2.04
C ALA A 72 -1.08 15.06 2.67
N GLN A 73 -1.30 14.08 3.54
CA GLN A 73 -0.27 13.25 4.16
C GLN A 73 0.38 12.31 3.15
N GLU A 74 -0.37 11.66 2.27
CA GLU A 74 0.16 10.85 1.16
C GLU A 74 1.13 11.64 0.26
N ARG A 75 0.77 12.88 -0.09
CA ARG A 75 1.70 13.77 -0.82
C ARG A 75 2.98 14.06 -0.04
N GLN A 76 2.87 14.14 1.29
CA GLN A 76 4.02 14.33 2.16
C GLN A 76 4.89 13.08 2.23
N HIS A 77 4.29 11.89 2.31
CA HIS A 77 4.99 10.62 2.24
C HIS A 77 5.75 10.48 0.92
N ALA A 78 5.10 10.77 -0.21
CA ALA A 78 5.71 10.76 -1.53
C ALA A 78 6.95 11.66 -1.60
N ARG A 79 6.87 12.85 -1.01
CA ARG A 79 8.04 13.75 -0.89
C ARG A 79 9.16 13.13 -0.07
N TRP A 80 8.87 12.58 1.12
CA TRP A 80 9.89 11.98 1.98
C TRP A 80 10.58 10.77 1.33
N VAL A 81 9.82 9.89 0.69
CA VAL A 81 10.37 8.74 -0.03
C VAL A 81 11.15 9.21 -1.27
N GLY A 82 10.66 10.22 -1.98
CA GLY A 82 11.37 10.83 -3.10
C GLY A 82 12.71 11.46 -2.69
N ASP A 83 12.75 12.15 -1.56
CA ASP A 83 13.99 12.73 -1.02
C ASP A 83 14.99 11.65 -0.59
N LEU A 84 14.51 10.55 0.01
CA LEU A 84 15.32 9.37 0.32
C LEU A 84 15.95 8.76 -0.94
N LEU A 85 15.16 8.59 -2.01
CA LEU A 85 15.65 8.08 -3.29
C LEU A 85 16.74 9.01 -3.87
N ARG A 86 16.50 10.32 -3.89
CA ARG A 86 17.49 11.31 -4.37
C ARG A 86 18.77 11.30 -3.55
N ALA A 87 18.67 11.22 -2.23
CA ALA A 87 19.83 11.12 -1.33
C ALA A 87 20.66 9.85 -1.60
N ARG A 88 20.03 8.80 -2.13
CA ARG A 88 20.68 7.55 -2.57
C ARG A 88 21.13 7.57 -4.03
N GLY A 89 21.06 8.71 -4.72
CA GLY A 89 21.45 8.85 -6.12
C GLY A 89 20.45 8.23 -7.11
N LEU A 90 19.20 8.04 -6.72
CA LEU A 90 18.14 7.46 -7.54
C LEU A 90 17.13 8.54 -7.95
N GLU A 91 16.64 8.47 -9.18
CA GLU A 91 15.62 9.41 -9.67
C GLU A 91 14.20 8.88 -9.33
N PRO A 92 13.39 9.64 -8.57
CA PRO A 92 12.02 9.25 -8.27
C PRO A 92 11.14 9.37 -9.52
N ALA A 93 10.81 8.25 -10.15
CA ALA A 93 9.95 8.21 -11.33
C ALA A 93 8.66 7.42 -11.05
N VAL A 94 7.51 8.01 -11.38
CA VAL A 94 6.26 7.27 -11.50
C VAL A 94 6.30 6.55 -12.85
N GLN A 95 6.59 5.25 -12.83
CA GLN A 95 6.53 4.43 -14.03
C GLN A 95 5.11 3.87 -14.24
N ASP A 96 4.66 3.83 -15.50
CA ASP A 96 3.42 3.14 -15.89
C ASP A 96 3.64 1.62 -15.83
N LYS A 97 3.33 1.03 -14.68
CA LYS A 97 3.39 -0.42 -14.47
C LYS A 97 2.01 -0.90 -14.03
N ALA A 98 1.48 -1.95 -14.67
CA ALA A 98 0.16 -2.48 -14.33
C ALA A 98 0.06 -2.78 -12.83
N GLU A 99 -0.87 -2.12 -12.13
CA GLU A 99 -1.08 -2.33 -10.70
C GLU A 99 -2.09 -3.46 -10.51
N ARG A 100 -1.63 -4.69 -10.74
CA ARG A 100 -2.43 -5.93 -10.66
C ARG A 100 -3.21 -6.08 -9.35
N TYR A 101 -2.75 -5.45 -8.26
CA TYR A 101 -3.47 -5.42 -6.99
C TYR A 101 -4.82 -4.69 -7.10
N TRP A 102 -4.92 -3.57 -7.81
CA TRP A 102 -6.08 -2.68 -7.77
C TRP A 102 -7.23 -3.08 -8.68
N GLU A 103 -7.02 -3.99 -9.63
CA GLU A 103 -8.06 -4.40 -10.58
C GLU A 103 -9.31 -4.94 -9.88
N GLN A 104 -9.13 -5.81 -8.88
CA GLN A 104 -10.26 -6.40 -8.14
C GLN A 104 -10.82 -5.46 -7.05
N PRO A 105 -10.00 -4.81 -6.20
CA PRO A 105 -10.50 -3.93 -5.15
C PRO A 105 -11.19 -2.67 -5.66
N LEU A 106 -10.71 -2.05 -6.75
CA LEU A 106 -11.37 -0.86 -7.30
C LEU A 106 -12.75 -1.18 -7.89
N ALA A 107 -12.92 -2.38 -8.46
CA ALA A 107 -14.21 -2.83 -8.99
C ALA A 107 -15.27 -3.04 -7.89
N ALA A 108 -14.85 -3.19 -6.63
CA ALA A 108 -15.74 -3.37 -5.48
C ALA A 108 -16.26 -2.05 -4.88
N ILE A 109 -15.77 -0.90 -5.36
CA ILE A 109 -16.17 0.42 -4.83
C ILE A 109 -17.49 0.86 -5.45
N GLN A 110 -18.53 0.94 -4.63
CA GLN A 110 -19.87 1.34 -5.03
C GLN A 110 -20.36 2.60 -4.31
N ASP A 111 -19.79 2.86 -3.14
CA ASP A 111 -20.15 3.93 -2.22
C ASP A 111 -18.94 4.34 -1.36
N LEU A 112 -19.17 5.28 -0.43
CA LEU A 112 -18.12 5.78 0.45
C LEU A 112 -17.57 4.67 1.36
N GLU A 113 -18.46 3.84 1.90
CA GLU A 113 -18.14 2.79 2.85
C GLU A 113 -17.27 1.70 2.22
N SER A 114 -17.66 1.18 1.05
CA SER A 114 -16.89 0.20 0.28
C SER A 114 -15.53 0.76 -0.17
N GLY A 115 -15.49 2.03 -0.61
CA GLY A 115 -14.24 2.69 -0.95
C GLY A 115 -13.31 2.87 0.26
N CYS A 116 -13.85 3.25 1.41
CA CYS A 116 -13.08 3.33 2.66
C CYS A 116 -12.66 1.94 3.15
N ALA A 117 -13.45 0.90 2.90
CA ALA A 117 -13.09 -0.47 3.27
C ALA A 117 -11.89 -0.96 2.47
N VAL A 118 -11.90 -0.73 1.15
CA VAL A 118 -10.75 -1.00 0.27
C VAL A 118 -9.50 -0.22 0.73
N GLY A 119 -9.67 1.06 1.08
CA GLY A 119 -8.61 1.87 1.68
C GLY A 119 -8.06 1.25 2.97
N ALA A 120 -8.93 0.89 3.91
CA ALA A 120 -8.53 0.31 5.20
C ALA A 120 -7.72 -0.99 5.05
N HIS A 121 -8.11 -1.85 4.12
CA HIS A 121 -7.39 -3.08 3.82
C HIS A 121 -6.01 -2.82 3.20
N ALA A 122 -5.93 -1.90 2.25
CA ALA A 122 -4.66 -1.50 1.65
C ALA A 122 -3.71 -0.87 2.69
N GLU A 123 -4.21 0.03 3.52
CA GLU A 123 -3.44 0.64 4.60
C GLU A 123 -2.98 -0.38 5.63
N ARG A 124 -3.84 -1.33 6.02
CA ARG A 124 -3.45 -2.39 6.96
C ARG A 124 -2.28 -3.22 6.45
N MET A 125 -2.35 -3.66 5.19
CA MET A 125 -1.28 -4.42 4.55
C MET A 125 0.03 -3.61 4.46
N ARG A 126 -0.07 -2.31 4.14
CA ARG A 126 1.08 -1.41 4.08
C ARG A 126 1.69 -1.20 5.47
N LEU A 127 0.85 -0.96 6.47
CA LEU A 127 1.23 -0.72 7.86
C LEU A 127 2.01 -1.91 8.46
N GLU A 128 1.58 -3.16 8.20
CA GLU A 128 2.28 -4.37 8.64
C GLU A 128 3.77 -4.37 8.24
N ARG A 129 4.07 -3.90 7.02
CA ARG A 129 5.46 -3.82 6.54
C ARG A 129 6.21 -2.65 7.16
N ILE A 130 5.57 -1.48 7.24
CA ILE A 130 6.18 -0.27 7.80
C ILE A 130 6.55 -0.50 9.27
N GLU A 131 5.74 -1.23 10.03
CA GLU A 131 6.04 -1.59 11.43
C GLU A 131 7.30 -2.47 11.56
N VAL A 132 7.45 -3.46 10.68
CA VAL A 132 8.68 -4.29 10.61
C VAL A 132 9.90 -3.42 10.31
N ILE A 133 9.83 -2.58 9.27
CA ILE A 133 10.96 -1.73 8.86
C ILE A 133 11.33 -0.72 9.95
N ALA A 134 10.33 -0.07 10.56
CA ALA A 134 10.55 0.97 11.56
C ALA A 134 11.11 0.41 12.87
N SER A 135 10.82 -0.86 13.19
CA SER A 135 11.30 -1.55 14.39
C SER A 135 12.63 -2.27 14.21
N ASP A 136 13.04 -2.57 12.97
CA ASP A 136 14.27 -3.32 12.68
C ASP A 136 15.56 -2.50 13.01
N PRO A 137 16.38 -2.93 13.99
CA PRO A 137 17.66 -2.30 14.29
C PRO A 137 18.69 -2.41 13.15
N GLU A 138 18.54 -3.39 12.26
CA GLU A 138 19.45 -3.67 11.14
C GLU A 138 19.00 -3.03 9.81
N ALA A 139 17.84 -2.39 9.77
CA ALA A 139 17.42 -1.60 8.62
C ALA A 139 18.39 -0.43 8.38
N PRO A 140 18.70 -0.08 7.11
CA PRO A 140 19.46 1.14 6.82
C PRO A 140 18.87 2.35 7.54
N GLU A 141 19.71 3.13 8.22
CA GLU A 141 19.26 4.14 9.17
C GLU A 141 18.34 5.19 8.54
N ASP A 142 18.69 5.64 7.34
CA ASP A 142 17.93 6.60 6.53
C ASP A 142 16.55 6.07 6.14
N VAL A 143 16.47 4.81 5.69
CA VAL A 143 15.22 4.11 5.38
C VAL A 143 14.37 4.04 6.64
N ARG A 144 14.94 3.50 7.73
CA ARG A 144 14.23 3.36 9.01
C ARG A 144 13.72 4.70 9.53
N ALA A 145 14.51 5.77 9.43
CA ALA A 145 14.12 7.10 9.86
C ALA A 145 12.90 7.64 9.08
N VAL A 146 12.88 7.47 7.76
CA VAL A 146 11.74 7.86 6.92
C VAL A 146 10.49 7.07 7.29
N PHE A 147 10.58 5.75 7.42
CA PHE A 147 9.41 4.92 7.74
C PHE A 147 8.92 5.10 9.19
N ARG A 148 9.79 5.42 10.14
CA ARG A 148 9.36 5.86 11.49
C ARG A 148 8.57 7.15 11.46
N ARG A 149 8.89 8.07 10.54
CA ARG A 149 8.18 9.34 10.36
C ARG A 149 6.81 9.14 9.72
N ILE A 150 6.70 8.21 8.77
CA ILE A 150 5.47 7.83 8.06
C ILE A 150 4.50 7.07 8.99
N LEU A 151 5.03 6.11 9.78
CA LEU A 151 4.26 5.19 10.62
C LEU A 151 3.08 5.79 11.41
N PRO A 152 3.22 6.90 12.16
CA PRO A 152 2.07 7.46 12.89
C PRO A 152 0.94 7.95 11.99
N GLN A 153 1.23 8.38 10.76
CA GLN A 153 0.24 8.83 9.78
C GLN A 153 -0.50 7.63 9.17
N GLU A 154 0.21 6.59 8.76
CA GLU A 154 -0.38 5.32 8.27
C GLU A 154 -1.32 4.68 9.30
N ARG A 155 -0.91 4.69 10.57
CA ARG A 155 -1.77 4.23 11.69
C ARG A 155 -3.04 5.05 11.80
N PHE A 156 -2.97 6.36 11.53
CA PHE A 156 -4.17 7.21 11.49
C PHE A 156 -5.02 6.88 10.25
N HIS A 157 -4.41 6.70 9.08
CA HIS A 157 -5.10 6.38 7.82
C HIS A 157 -5.91 5.09 7.96
N GLU A 158 -5.28 4.00 8.40
CA GLU A 158 -5.95 2.71 8.57
C GLU A 158 -7.16 2.82 9.51
N ARG A 159 -6.99 3.48 10.67
CA ARG A 159 -8.08 3.67 11.63
C ARG A 159 -9.19 4.55 11.08
N ALA A 160 -8.83 5.61 10.36
CA ALA A 160 -9.79 6.55 9.79
C ALA A 160 -10.62 5.89 8.69
N PHE A 161 -9.98 5.19 7.75
CA PHE A 161 -10.67 4.42 6.72
C PHE A 161 -11.55 3.33 7.32
N ARG A 162 -11.03 2.56 8.28
CA ARG A 162 -11.81 1.52 8.98
C ARG A 162 -13.05 2.09 9.66
N ALA A 163 -12.92 3.25 10.30
CA ALA A 163 -14.04 3.90 10.98
C ALA A 163 -15.10 4.43 9.99
N LEU A 164 -14.68 4.94 8.83
CA LEU A 164 -15.60 5.40 7.78
C LEU A 164 -16.27 4.24 7.05
N ALA A 165 -15.60 3.10 6.90
CA ALA A 165 -16.13 1.91 6.25
C ALA A 165 -17.22 1.21 7.07
N GLY A 166 -17.03 1.11 8.38
CA GLY A 166 -17.86 0.27 9.24
C GLY A 166 -17.66 -1.24 9.00
N ALA A 167 -18.15 -2.06 9.92
CA ALA A 167 -17.87 -3.50 9.94
C ALA A 167 -18.42 -4.24 8.69
N THR A 168 -19.61 -3.86 8.21
CA THR A 168 -20.27 -4.51 7.09
C THR A 168 -19.48 -4.37 5.79
N ALA A 169 -19.04 -3.15 5.44
CA ALA A 169 -18.28 -2.93 4.21
C ALA A 169 -16.88 -3.56 4.27
N LEU A 170 -16.25 -3.57 5.45
CA LEU A 170 -14.97 -4.26 5.67
C LEU A 170 -15.06 -5.76 5.39
N GLU A 171 -16.14 -6.39 5.84
CA GLU A 171 -16.36 -7.82 5.58
C GLU A 171 -16.67 -8.08 4.11
N ALA A 172 -17.56 -7.28 3.51
CA ALA A 172 -17.95 -7.42 2.10
C ALA A 172 -16.76 -7.28 1.12
N THR A 173 -15.75 -6.48 1.47
CA THR A 173 -14.57 -6.24 0.63
C THR A 173 -13.37 -7.14 0.96
N ARG A 174 -13.45 -7.94 2.04
CA ARG A 174 -12.34 -8.78 2.52
C ARG A 174 -11.83 -9.75 1.46
N GLY A 175 -12.74 -10.47 0.79
CA GLY A 175 -12.36 -11.47 -0.22
C GLY A 175 -11.58 -10.87 -1.40
N ALA A 176 -11.98 -9.68 -1.88
CA ALA A 176 -11.26 -8.97 -2.95
C ALA A 176 -9.85 -8.55 -2.49
N HIS A 177 -9.71 -8.13 -1.24
CA HIS A 177 -8.40 -7.82 -0.66
C HIS A 177 -7.50 -9.06 -0.54
N GLU A 178 -8.03 -10.19 -0.07
CA GLU A 178 -7.28 -11.45 0.08
C GLU A 178 -6.79 -11.99 -1.27
N LEU A 179 -7.62 -11.90 -2.32
CA LEU A 179 -7.21 -12.20 -3.70
C LEU A 179 -6.07 -11.27 -4.14
N GLY A 180 -6.17 -9.97 -3.85
CA GLY A 180 -5.11 -9.00 -4.09
C GLY A 180 -3.79 -9.35 -3.39
N ARG A 181 -3.83 -9.75 -2.10
CA ARG A 181 -2.64 -10.21 -1.35
C ARG A 181 -2.01 -11.45 -1.97
N THR A 182 -2.84 -12.39 -2.43
CA THR A 182 -2.39 -13.64 -3.07
C THR A 182 -1.63 -13.36 -4.37
N VAL A 183 -2.12 -12.43 -5.20
CA VAL A 183 -1.43 -11.99 -6.44
C VAL A 183 -0.06 -11.37 -6.14
N LEU A 184 0.12 -10.79 -4.95
CA LEU A 184 1.38 -10.22 -4.48
C LEU A 184 2.29 -11.23 -3.74
N GLY A 185 1.85 -12.49 -3.56
CA GLY A 185 2.59 -13.52 -2.84
C GLY A 185 2.74 -13.26 -1.34
N LEU A 186 1.71 -12.68 -0.69
CA LEU A 186 1.75 -12.28 0.72
C LEU A 186 0.85 -13.15 1.58
N SER A 187 1.37 -13.60 2.73
CA SER A 187 0.55 -14.10 3.83
C SER A 187 0.31 -12.99 4.85
N PRO A 188 -0.70 -13.12 5.73
CA PRO A 188 -0.72 -12.41 7.02
C PRO A 188 0.59 -12.62 7.79
#